data_AF-A0A5Q4FS64-F1
#
_entry.id   AF-A0A5Q4FS64-F1
#
_cell.length_a   1.000
_cell.length_b   1.000
_cell.length_c   1.000
_cell.angle_alpha   90.00
_cell.angle_beta   90.00
_cell.angle_gamma   90.00
#
_symmetry.space_group_name_H-M   'P 1'
#
loop_
_entity.id
_entity.type
_entity.pdbx_description
1 polymer ?
#
loop_
_entity_poly.entity_id
_entity_poly.type
_entity_poly.pdbx_seq_one_letter_code
_entity_poly.pdbx_strand_id
1 'polypeptide(L)'
;MRRDADLTVEPASAADAPLPRPRRSVAVGLGVAAVFVVLDQVTKAIAENALEPGRFVPWLGPNVGWQLVYNPGGAFGLPAPSWIFLVVTVLVVVIVARALPRTSSLWQAGAYGLLLSGAIGNVIDRLVRDGGPDAPSFGGGEVVDFVAWGTFPRFNVADSAITVGFALLVLTLWRDERRTEGPAAEEPVAEDPPIGEDVPDDPGPDRPTG
;
A
#
# COMPACT_ATOMS: atom_id res chain seq x y z
N MET A 1 46.48 -11.70 41.95
CA MET A 1 46.66 -10.56 41.03
C MET A 1 45.58 -10.67 39.95
N ARG A 2 44.41 -10.07 40.18
CA ARG A 2 43.26 -10.06 39.25
C ARG A 2 43.53 -8.98 38.20
N ARG A 3 43.35 -9.30 36.91
CA ARG A 3 43.27 -8.32 35.84
C ARG A 3 41.82 -7.86 35.76
N ASP A 4 41.60 -6.59 36.10
CA ASP A 4 40.33 -5.91 35.87
C ASP A 4 40.22 -5.66 34.37
N ALA A 5 39.24 -6.33 33.74
CA ALA A 5 38.88 -6.06 32.36
C ALA A 5 38.07 -4.76 32.35
N ASP A 6 38.71 -3.72 31.84
CA ASP A 6 38.12 -2.44 31.50
C ASP A 6 36.96 -2.67 30.50
N LEU A 7 35.73 -2.58 31.00
CA LEU A 7 34.51 -2.60 30.20
C LEU A 7 34.33 -1.22 29.59
N THR A 8 34.98 -0.97 28.46
CA THR A 8 34.65 0.17 27.61
C THR A 8 33.25 -0.03 27.06
N VAL A 9 32.27 0.55 27.74
CA VAL A 9 30.91 0.72 27.22
C VAL A 9 31.00 1.69 26.05
N GLU A 10 31.00 1.17 24.82
CA GLU A 10 30.84 2.01 23.64
C GLU A 10 29.51 2.79 23.75
N PRO A 11 29.52 4.12 23.52
CA PRO A 11 28.28 4.88 23.48
C PRO A 11 27.45 4.37 22.30
N ALA A 12 26.21 3.96 22.58
CA ALA A 12 25.24 3.55 21.57
C ALA A 12 25.23 4.58 20.42
N SER A 13 25.59 4.11 19.22
CA SER A 13 25.63 4.91 18.00
C SER A 13 24.31 5.66 17.83
N ALA A 14 24.39 6.99 17.67
CA ALA A 14 23.25 7.85 17.38
C ALA A 14 22.51 7.49 16.08
N ALA A 15 23.01 6.51 15.31
CA ALA A 15 22.36 5.93 14.14
C ALA A 15 21.13 5.06 14.46
N ASP A 16 20.91 4.67 15.72
CA ASP A 16 19.76 3.86 16.16
C ASP A 16 18.57 4.69 16.68
N ALA A 17 18.63 6.02 16.58
CA ALA A 17 17.51 6.87 16.95
C ALA A 17 16.27 6.55 16.07
N PRO A 18 15.14 6.12 16.63
CA PRO A 18 13.95 5.82 15.84
C PRO A 18 13.53 7.07 15.06
N LEU A 19 13.52 6.97 13.72
CA LEU A 19 13.07 8.07 12.86
C LEU A 19 11.69 8.57 13.35
N PRO A 20 11.48 9.90 13.47
CA PRO A 20 10.22 10.45 13.94
C PRO A 20 9.08 9.96 13.03
N ARG A 21 8.15 9.17 13.61
CA ARG A 21 7.02 8.62 12.87
C ARG A 21 6.19 9.76 12.28
N PRO A 22 5.82 9.70 10.99
CA PRO A 22 5.02 10.75 10.36
C PRO A 22 3.58 10.72 10.90
N ARG A 23 3.33 11.42 12.02
CA ARG A 23 2.03 11.42 12.73
C ARG A 23 0.88 11.85 11.83
N ARG A 24 1.14 12.77 10.89
CA ARG A 24 0.14 13.30 9.95
C ARG A 24 -0.30 12.27 8.92
N SER A 25 0.62 11.52 8.32
CA SER A 25 0.27 10.52 7.30
C SER A 25 -0.55 9.38 7.92
N VAL A 26 -0.16 8.92 9.11
CA VAL A 26 -0.94 7.93 9.87
C VAL A 26 -2.35 8.46 10.16
N ALA A 27 -2.49 9.69 10.65
CA ALA A 27 -3.79 10.28 10.91
C ALA A 27 -4.67 10.38 9.64
N VAL A 28 -4.08 10.74 8.49
CA VAL A 28 -4.78 10.77 7.20
C VAL A 28 -5.21 9.36 6.78
N GLY A 29 -4.32 8.38 6.83
CA GLY A 29 -4.63 7.00 6.45
C GLY A 29 -5.74 6.40 7.33
N LEU A 30 -5.66 6.60 8.65
CA LEU A 30 -6.70 6.15 9.58
C LEU A 30 -8.03 6.91 9.39
N GLY A 31 -7.97 8.21 9.10
CA GLY A 31 -9.17 9.01 8.82
C GLY A 31 -9.88 8.53 7.54
N VAL A 32 -9.13 8.31 6.46
CA VAL A 32 -9.67 7.73 5.22
C VAL A 32 -10.24 6.34 5.49
N ALA A 33 -9.52 5.51 6.25
CA ALA A 33 -9.99 4.17 6.58
C ALA A 33 -11.35 4.21 7.31
N ALA A 34 -11.46 5.05 8.35
CA ALA A 34 -12.69 5.18 9.12
C ALA A 34 -13.88 5.63 8.27
N VAL A 35 -13.68 6.65 7.43
CA VAL A 35 -14.75 7.17 6.55
C VAL A 35 -15.24 6.10 5.58
N PHE A 36 -14.32 5.37 4.92
CA PHE A 36 -14.72 4.38 3.93
C PHE A 36 -15.28 3.09 4.55
N VAL A 37 -14.87 2.71 5.77
CA VAL A 37 -15.53 1.62 6.51
C VAL A 37 -16.99 1.98 6.79
N VAL A 38 -17.24 3.20 7.28
CA VAL A 38 -18.61 3.67 7.54
C VAL A 38 -19.42 3.71 6.24
N LEU A 39 -18.84 4.24 5.16
CA LEU A 39 -19.50 4.29 3.86
C LEU A 39 -19.85 2.88 3.34
N ASP A 40 -18.94 1.93 3.42
CA ASP A 40 -19.17 0.54 3.04
C ASP A 40 -20.33 -0.08 3.82
N GLN A 41 -20.29 0.01 5.16
CA GLN A 41 -21.31 -0.61 6.00
C GLN A 41 -22.67 0.05 5.86
N VAL A 42 -22.73 1.38 5.71
CA VAL A 42 -23.97 2.12 5.45
C VAL A 42 -24.57 1.73 4.09
N THR A 43 -23.75 1.66 3.04
CA THR A 43 -24.25 1.30 1.70
C THR A 43 -24.72 -0.14 1.62
N LYS A 44 -24.04 -1.08 2.29
CA LYS A 44 -24.50 -2.47 2.43
C LYS A 44 -25.84 -2.54 3.18
N ALA A 45 -25.96 -1.84 4.29
CA ALA A 45 -27.21 -1.77 5.04
C ALA A 45 -28.36 -1.19 4.19
N ILE A 46 -28.10 -0.14 3.40
CA ILE A 46 -29.08 0.40 2.46
C ILE A 46 -29.48 -0.66 1.42
N ALA A 47 -28.51 -1.36 0.83
CA ALA A 47 -28.77 -2.39 -0.16
C ALA A 47 -29.66 -3.52 0.39
N GLU A 48 -29.37 -4.02 1.59
CA GLU A 48 -30.17 -5.07 2.24
C GLU A 48 -31.61 -4.64 2.54
N ASN A 49 -31.83 -3.36 2.85
CA ASN A 49 -33.16 -2.85 3.15
C ASN A 49 -33.95 -2.44 1.89
N ALA A 50 -33.27 -2.10 0.80
CA ALA A 50 -33.90 -1.54 -0.40
C ALA A 50 -34.04 -2.53 -1.56
N LEU A 51 -33.27 -3.61 -1.56
CA LEU A 51 -33.20 -4.55 -2.69
C LEU A 51 -33.68 -5.94 -2.28
N GLU A 52 -34.34 -6.60 -3.23
CA GLU A 52 -34.68 -8.01 -3.12
C GLU A 52 -33.47 -8.85 -3.61
N PRO A 53 -33.00 -9.86 -2.85
CA PRO A 53 -31.86 -10.69 -3.25
C PRO A 53 -32.03 -11.28 -4.66
N GLY A 54 -30.97 -11.18 -5.47
CA GLY A 54 -30.94 -11.71 -6.84
C GLY A 54 -31.70 -10.90 -7.89
N ARG A 55 -32.57 -9.96 -7.50
CA ARG A 55 -33.32 -9.12 -8.45
C ARG A 55 -32.48 -7.95 -8.95
N PHE A 56 -32.36 -7.82 -10.27
CA PHE A 56 -31.66 -6.68 -10.88
C PHE A 56 -32.57 -5.46 -10.99
N VAL A 57 -32.04 -4.30 -10.56
CA VAL A 57 -32.68 -2.98 -10.63
C VAL A 57 -31.80 -2.08 -11.51
N PRO A 58 -32.24 -1.71 -12.72
CA PRO A 58 -31.46 -0.84 -13.61
C PRO A 58 -31.20 0.53 -13.01
N TRP A 59 -30.00 1.09 -13.25
CA TRP A 59 -29.64 2.46 -12.87
C TRP A 59 -29.12 3.26 -14.06
N LEU A 60 -28.13 2.73 -14.77
CA LEU A 60 -27.51 3.37 -15.93
C LEU A 60 -27.55 2.43 -17.14
N GLY A 61 -28.62 2.55 -17.92
CA GLY A 61 -28.90 1.66 -19.04
C GLY A 61 -29.26 0.23 -18.59
N PRO A 62 -29.27 -0.74 -19.50
CA PRO A 62 -29.72 -2.10 -19.20
C PRO A 62 -28.70 -2.93 -18.42
N ASN A 63 -27.43 -2.53 -18.40
CA ASN A 63 -26.32 -3.36 -17.91
C ASN A 63 -25.70 -2.86 -16.60
N VAL A 64 -25.99 -1.64 -16.15
CA VAL A 64 -25.44 -1.09 -14.91
C VAL A 64 -26.59 -0.76 -13.97
N GLY A 65 -26.51 -1.30 -12.76
CA GLY A 65 -27.61 -1.24 -11.81
C GLY A 65 -27.24 -1.81 -10.46
N TRP A 66 -28.28 -2.13 -9.71
CA TRP A 66 -28.19 -2.67 -8.36
C TRP A 66 -28.73 -4.11 -8.36
N GLN A 67 -28.02 -5.02 -7.72
CA GLN A 67 -28.46 -6.40 -7.54
C GLN A 67 -27.82 -6.93 -6.26
N LEU A 68 -28.64 -7.16 -5.24
CA LEU A 68 -28.18 -7.69 -3.97
C LEU A 68 -27.77 -9.16 -4.12
N VAL A 69 -26.52 -9.46 -3.77
CA VAL A 69 -25.92 -10.79 -3.78
C VAL A 69 -25.16 -10.97 -2.48
N TYR A 70 -25.41 -12.08 -1.79
CA TYR A 70 -24.59 -12.51 -0.67
C TYR A 70 -23.50 -13.42 -1.20
N ASN A 71 -22.25 -13.00 -1.01
CA ASN A 71 -21.08 -13.64 -1.59
C ASN A 71 -20.32 -14.43 -0.51
N PRO A 72 -20.39 -15.77 -0.52
CA PRO A 72 -19.67 -16.59 0.45
C PRO A 72 -18.14 -16.59 0.24
N GLY A 73 -17.66 -16.08 -0.89
CA GLY A 73 -16.25 -16.16 -1.28
C GLY A 73 -16.02 -17.22 -2.35
N GLY A 74 -16.66 -17.08 -3.51
CA GLY A 74 -16.29 -17.84 -4.70
C GLY A 74 -15.30 -17.06 -5.56
N ALA A 75 -14.16 -17.65 -5.93
CA ALA A 75 -13.29 -17.09 -6.97
C ALA A 75 -13.30 -18.01 -8.19
N PHE A 76 -13.61 -17.48 -9.37
CA PHE A 76 -13.55 -18.19 -10.65
C PHE A 76 -14.41 -19.47 -10.75
N GLY A 77 -15.55 -19.50 -10.05
CA GLY A 77 -16.47 -20.65 -10.09
C GLY A 77 -15.98 -21.87 -9.28
N LEU A 78 -14.88 -21.75 -8.55
CA LEU A 78 -14.42 -22.77 -7.62
C LEU A 78 -15.00 -22.50 -6.22
N PRO A 79 -15.67 -23.49 -5.61
CA PRO A 79 -16.09 -23.38 -4.22
C PRO A 79 -14.84 -23.40 -3.33
N ALA A 80 -14.68 -22.36 -2.52
CA ALA A 80 -13.68 -22.29 -1.47
C ALA A 80 -14.38 -22.01 -0.14
N PRO A 81 -13.92 -22.58 0.98
CA PRO A 81 -14.48 -22.26 2.28
C PRO A 81 -14.39 -20.76 2.59
N SER A 82 -15.50 -20.15 3.03
CA SER A 82 -15.62 -18.70 3.30
C SER A 82 -14.54 -18.19 4.28
N TRP A 83 -14.12 -19.03 5.23
CA TRP A 83 -13.11 -18.70 6.23
C TRP A 83 -11.72 -18.44 5.63
N ILE A 84 -11.38 -19.01 4.47
CA ILE A 84 -10.09 -18.75 3.80
C ILE A 84 -9.99 -17.27 3.44
N PHE A 85 -11.07 -16.69 2.93
CA PHE A 85 -11.12 -15.28 2.58
C PHE A 85 -10.99 -14.38 3.81
N LEU A 86 -11.57 -14.78 4.95
CA LEU A 86 -11.34 -14.09 6.21
C LEU A 86 -9.85 -14.07 6.57
N VAL A 87 -9.19 -15.23 6.55
CA VAL A 87 -7.76 -15.34 6.89
C VAL A 87 -6.89 -14.50 5.97
N VAL A 88 -7.11 -14.59 4.65
CA VAL A 88 -6.37 -13.80 3.66
C VAL A 88 -6.60 -12.30 3.87
N THR A 89 -7.84 -11.89 4.10
CA THR A 89 -8.18 -10.48 4.29
C THR A 89 -7.57 -9.93 5.59
N VAL A 90 -7.61 -10.70 6.68
CA VAL A 90 -6.94 -10.33 7.95
C VAL A 90 -5.43 -10.18 7.76
N LEU A 91 -4.80 -11.08 6.99
CA LEU A 91 -3.38 -10.96 6.66
C LEU A 91 -3.08 -9.64 5.92
N VAL A 92 -3.89 -9.29 4.92
CA VAL A 92 -3.78 -8.02 4.19
C VAL A 92 -3.92 -6.83 5.15
N VAL A 93 -4.92 -6.83 6.05
CA VAL A 93 -5.09 -5.78 7.07
C VAL A 93 -3.82 -5.63 7.91
N VAL A 94 -3.24 -6.72 8.41
CA VAL A 94 -2.02 -6.67 9.23
C VAL A 94 -0.83 -6.11 8.45
N ILE A 95 -0.64 -6.54 7.20
CA ILE A 95 0.45 -6.06 6.34
C ILE A 95 0.30 -4.54 6.10
N VAL A 96 -0.88 -4.10 5.67
CA VAL A 96 -1.12 -2.68 5.35
C VAL A 96 -1.05 -1.81 6.61
N ALA A 97 -1.60 -2.27 7.73
CA ALA A 97 -1.54 -1.54 8.99
C ALA A 97 -0.11 -1.38 9.50
N ARG A 98 0.78 -2.35 9.24
CA ARG A 98 2.21 -2.23 9.54
C ARG A 98 2.96 -1.37 8.53
N ALA A 99 2.53 -1.30 7.28
CA ALA A 99 3.15 -0.44 6.26
C ALA A 99 2.82 1.05 6.47
N LEU A 100 1.60 1.38 6.89
CA LEU A 100 1.12 2.76 7.01
C LEU A 100 2.04 3.70 7.84
N PRO A 101 2.56 3.31 9.02
CA PRO A 101 3.45 4.19 9.79
C PRO A 101 4.82 4.45 9.16
N ARG A 102 5.18 3.72 8.10
CA ARG A 102 6.48 3.84 7.42
C ARG A 102 6.47 4.87 6.28
N THR A 103 5.30 5.35 5.85
CA THR A 103 5.21 6.34 4.78
C THR A 103 5.02 7.77 5.30
N SER A 104 5.76 8.72 4.75
CA SER A 104 5.54 10.17 4.95
C SER A 104 4.63 10.79 3.89
N SER A 105 4.34 10.07 2.79
CA SER A 105 3.51 10.56 1.69
C SER A 105 2.02 10.49 2.05
N LEU A 106 1.32 11.62 1.95
CA LEU A 106 -0.12 11.69 2.22
C LEU A 106 -0.93 10.89 1.18
N TRP A 107 -0.46 10.81 -0.06
CA TRP A 107 -1.11 10.02 -1.11
C TRP A 107 -0.99 8.52 -0.86
N GLN A 108 0.21 8.05 -0.49
CA GLN A 108 0.40 6.65 -0.10
C GLN A 108 -0.40 6.32 1.18
N ALA A 109 -0.45 7.23 2.15
CA ALA A 109 -1.25 7.05 3.35
C ALA A 109 -2.76 6.95 3.05
N GLY A 110 -3.27 7.79 2.15
CA GLY A 110 -4.64 7.68 1.65
C GLY A 110 -4.89 6.33 0.95
N ALA A 111 -3.96 5.87 0.12
CA ALA A 111 -4.03 4.56 -0.53
C ALA A 111 -4.08 3.41 0.49
N TYR A 112 -3.23 3.43 1.52
CA TYR A 112 -3.28 2.48 2.63
C TYR A 112 -4.59 2.57 3.42
N GLY A 113 -5.12 3.77 3.62
CA GLY A 113 -6.42 3.98 4.25
C GLY A 113 -7.56 3.31 3.47
N LEU A 114 -7.58 3.45 2.14
CA LEU A 114 -8.54 2.78 1.27
C LEU A 114 -8.41 1.26 1.31
N LEU A 115 -7.18 0.73 1.20
CA LEU A 115 -6.91 -0.71 1.31
C LEU A 115 -7.37 -1.27 2.67
N LEU A 116 -7.06 -0.57 3.76
CA LEU A 116 -7.51 -0.95 5.11
C LEU A 116 -9.03 -0.92 5.20
N SER A 117 -9.69 0.14 4.72
CA SER A 117 -11.14 0.24 4.82
C SER A 117 -11.87 -0.88 4.10
N GLY A 118 -11.49 -1.20 2.86
CA GLY A 118 -12.16 -2.24 2.12
C GLY A 118 -11.91 -3.62 2.71
N ALA A 119 -10.67 -3.89 3.15
CA ALA A 119 -10.35 -5.14 3.82
C ALA A 119 -11.12 -5.28 5.15
N ILE A 120 -11.20 -4.22 5.97
CA ILE A 120 -11.95 -4.21 7.22
C ILE A 120 -13.46 -4.37 6.97
N GLY A 121 -14.05 -3.67 6.01
CA GLY A 121 -15.48 -3.79 5.68
C GLY A 121 -15.85 -5.22 5.28
N ASN A 122 -15.01 -5.86 4.48
CA ASN A 122 -15.17 -7.26 4.09
C ASN A 122 -14.90 -8.27 5.22
N VAL A 123 -14.09 -7.91 6.23
CA VAL A 123 -13.93 -8.71 7.46
C VAL A 123 -15.16 -8.58 8.36
N ILE A 124 -15.70 -7.37 8.51
CA ILE A 124 -16.90 -7.12 9.33
C ILE A 124 -18.06 -7.99 8.86
N ASP A 125 -18.31 -8.01 7.54
CA ASP A 125 -19.36 -8.84 6.95
C ASP A 125 -19.19 -10.33 7.32
N ARG A 126 -17.98 -10.87 7.14
CA ARG A 126 -17.68 -12.29 7.42
C ARG A 126 -17.81 -12.67 8.89
N LEU A 127 -17.65 -11.71 9.79
CA LEU A 127 -17.73 -11.92 11.24
C LEU A 127 -19.14 -11.73 11.80
N VAL A 128 -19.94 -10.85 11.19
CA VAL A 128 -21.22 -10.39 11.75
C VAL A 128 -22.43 -10.96 11.02
N ARG A 129 -22.29 -11.27 9.73
CA ARG A 129 -23.40 -11.76 8.89
C ARG A 129 -23.50 -13.28 8.95
N ASP A 130 -24.70 -13.76 8.66
CA ASP A 130 -24.97 -15.19 8.55
C ASP A 130 -24.21 -15.77 7.33
N GLY A 131 -23.66 -16.97 7.50
CA GLY A 131 -22.98 -17.73 6.45
C GLY A 131 -23.85 -18.81 5.82
N GLY A 132 -25.06 -19.00 6.33
CA GLY A 132 -25.94 -20.10 5.96
C GLY A 132 -25.71 -21.36 6.81
N PRO A 133 -26.51 -22.42 6.57
CA PRO A 133 -26.59 -23.59 7.44
C PRO A 133 -25.30 -24.40 7.53
N ASP A 134 -24.45 -24.35 6.50
CA ASP A 134 -23.21 -25.12 6.41
C ASP A 134 -21.96 -24.32 6.80
N ALA A 135 -22.12 -23.04 7.17
CA ALA A 135 -21.00 -22.17 7.47
C ALA A 135 -20.42 -22.41 8.87
N PRO A 136 -19.10 -22.23 9.06
CA PRO A 136 -18.50 -22.23 10.38
C PRO A 136 -19.13 -21.18 11.29
N SER A 137 -19.29 -21.49 12.58
CA SER A 137 -19.88 -20.57 13.56
C SER A 137 -19.11 -19.26 13.73
N PHE A 138 -17.84 -19.21 13.31
CA PHE A 138 -17.02 -18.02 13.34
C PHE A 138 -16.37 -17.79 11.96
N GLY A 139 -16.54 -16.60 11.40
CA GLY A 139 -15.91 -16.21 10.14
C GLY A 139 -16.52 -16.86 8.89
N GLY A 140 -17.72 -17.41 9.00
CA GLY A 140 -18.45 -18.03 7.91
C GLY A 140 -19.37 -17.08 7.13
N GLY A 141 -19.53 -15.83 7.57
CA GLY A 141 -20.48 -14.89 7.01
C GLY A 141 -20.21 -14.51 5.55
N GLU A 142 -21.26 -14.13 4.84
CA GLU A 142 -21.20 -13.72 3.44
C GLU A 142 -20.98 -12.21 3.30
N VAL A 143 -20.26 -11.81 2.27
CA VAL A 143 -20.06 -10.39 1.92
C VAL A 143 -21.27 -9.88 1.16
N VAL A 144 -21.75 -8.68 1.49
CA VAL A 144 -22.87 -8.05 0.77
C VAL A 144 -22.35 -7.31 -0.45
N ASP A 145 -22.70 -7.82 -1.63
CA ASP A 145 -22.43 -7.20 -2.91
C ASP A 145 -23.73 -6.66 -3.51
N PHE A 146 -23.68 -5.50 -4.14
CA PHE A 146 -24.88 -4.84 -4.63
C PHE A 146 -24.71 -4.05 -5.92
N VAL A 147 -23.48 -3.75 -6.33
CA VAL A 147 -23.21 -3.08 -7.61
C VAL A 147 -23.12 -4.12 -8.71
N ALA A 148 -23.93 -3.95 -9.76
CA ALA A 148 -23.95 -4.84 -10.91
C ALA A 148 -23.53 -4.11 -12.18
N TRP A 149 -22.57 -4.70 -12.91
CA TRP A 149 -22.10 -4.21 -14.20
C TRP A 149 -21.97 -5.37 -15.19
N GLY A 150 -23.01 -5.61 -15.98
CA GLY A 150 -23.05 -6.64 -17.01
C GLY A 150 -22.69 -8.02 -16.44
N THR A 151 -21.65 -8.64 -17.00
CA THR A 151 -21.14 -9.95 -16.56
C THR A 151 -20.05 -9.84 -15.50
N PHE A 152 -19.63 -8.64 -15.12
CA PHE A 152 -18.63 -8.45 -14.07
C PHE A 152 -19.15 -9.02 -12.74
N PRO A 153 -18.29 -9.62 -11.90
CA PRO A 153 -18.67 -10.01 -10.55
C PRO A 153 -19.32 -8.85 -9.81
N ARG A 154 -20.34 -9.13 -9.00
CA ARG A 154 -20.99 -8.10 -8.21
C ARG A 154 -19.97 -7.65 -7.17
N PHE A 155 -20.01 -6.38 -6.84
CA PHE A 155 -19.04 -5.77 -5.94
C PHE A 155 -19.71 -4.73 -5.06
N ASN A 156 -18.95 -4.20 -4.12
CA ASN A 156 -19.40 -3.19 -3.16
C ASN A 156 -18.39 -2.04 -3.04
N VAL A 157 -18.63 -1.16 -2.05
CA VAL A 157 -17.75 -0.01 -1.77
C VAL A 157 -16.39 -0.47 -1.24
N ALA A 158 -16.33 -1.52 -0.41
CA ALA A 158 -15.06 -2.11 0.04
C ALA A 158 -14.18 -2.59 -1.12
N ASP A 159 -14.74 -3.27 -2.12
CA ASP A 159 -13.97 -3.74 -3.29
C ASP A 159 -13.49 -2.57 -4.16
N SER A 160 -14.33 -1.54 -4.28
CA SER A 160 -13.98 -0.30 -4.97
C SER A 160 -12.83 0.43 -4.25
N ALA A 161 -12.88 0.49 -2.91
CA ALA A 161 -11.83 1.08 -2.10
C ALA A 161 -10.51 0.30 -2.22
N ILE A 162 -10.54 -1.04 -2.21
CA ILE A 162 -9.35 -1.86 -2.45
C ILE A 162 -8.77 -1.58 -3.83
N THR A 163 -9.61 -1.59 -4.86
CA THR A 163 -9.18 -1.39 -6.27
C THR A 163 -8.55 -0.02 -6.47
N VAL A 164 -9.21 1.05 -6.00
CA VAL A 164 -8.71 2.42 -6.10
C VAL A 164 -7.46 2.62 -5.23
N GLY A 165 -7.45 2.08 -4.01
CA GLY A 165 -6.29 2.14 -3.11
C GLY A 165 -5.07 1.45 -3.70
N PHE A 166 -5.24 0.27 -4.29
CA PHE A 166 -4.16 -0.44 -4.97
C PHE A 166 -3.64 0.35 -6.17
N ALA A 167 -4.53 0.83 -7.05
CA ALA A 167 -4.14 1.64 -8.20
C ALA A 167 -3.39 2.90 -7.78
N LEU A 168 -3.87 3.61 -6.76
CA LEU A 168 -3.22 4.80 -6.22
C LEU A 168 -1.84 4.47 -5.65
N LEU A 169 -1.70 3.37 -4.90
CA LEU A 169 -0.43 2.95 -4.34
C LEU A 169 0.59 2.66 -5.46
N VAL A 170 0.22 1.88 -6.47
CA VAL A 170 1.08 1.58 -7.63
C VAL A 170 1.51 2.87 -8.33
N LEU A 171 0.57 3.79 -8.59
CA LEU A 171 0.89 5.06 -9.25
C LEU A 171 1.86 5.92 -8.42
N THR A 172 1.72 5.94 -7.10
CA THR A 172 2.61 6.70 -6.22
C THR A 172 4.01 6.10 -6.18
N LEU A 173 4.13 4.76 -6.08
CA LEU A 173 5.42 4.06 -6.06
C LEU A 173 6.16 4.26 -7.39
N TRP A 174 5.46 4.08 -8.51
CA TRP A 174 6.03 4.31 -9.84
C TRP A 174 6.51 5.75 -10.06
N ARG A 175 5.80 6.74 -9.50
CA ARG A 175 6.22 8.14 -9.58
C ARG A 175 7.46 8.42 -8.73
N ASP A 176 7.60 7.76 -7.58
CA ASP A 176 8.73 7.97 -6.68
C ASP A 176 10.01 7.30 -7.21
N GLU A 177 9.91 6.15 -7.89
CA GLU A 177 11.01 5.52 -8.64
C GLU A 177 11.56 6.48 -9.71
N ARG A 178 10.68 7.03 -10.56
CA ARG A 178 11.08 7.97 -11.64
C ARG A 178 11.70 9.28 -11.16
N ARG A 179 11.38 9.71 -9.94
CA ARG A 179 12.01 10.89 -9.33
C ARG A 179 13.43 10.60 -8.88
N THR A 180 13.67 9.36 -8.45
CA THR A 180 14.99 8.90 -8.00
C THR A 180 15.92 8.64 -9.19
N GLU A 181 15.36 8.27 -10.35
CA GLU A 181 16.05 8.10 -11.63
C GLU A 181 16.14 9.38 -12.50
N GLY A 182 15.83 10.57 -11.95
CA GLY A 182 15.96 11.84 -12.66
C GLY A 182 17.37 12.05 -13.22
N PRO A 183 17.53 12.77 -14.36
CA PRO A 183 18.72 12.71 -15.21
C PRO A 183 19.95 12.93 -14.34
N ALA A 184 20.88 11.96 -14.41
CA ALA A 184 22.21 12.10 -13.83
C ALA A 184 22.66 13.53 -14.12
N ALA A 185 22.87 14.31 -13.06
CA ALA A 185 23.41 15.65 -13.17
C ALA A 185 24.54 15.58 -14.20
N GLU A 186 24.45 16.37 -15.26
CA GLU A 186 25.58 16.59 -16.15
C GLU A 186 26.78 16.84 -15.24
N GLU A 187 27.68 15.86 -15.16
CA GLU A 187 28.95 16.09 -14.50
C GLU A 187 29.52 17.32 -15.18
N PRO A 188 29.91 18.37 -14.44
CA PRO A 188 30.57 19.50 -15.07
C PRO A 188 31.79 18.91 -15.76
N VAL A 189 31.75 18.90 -17.10
CA VAL A 189 32.87 18.47 -17.95
C VAL A 189 34.06 19.26 -17.46
N ALA A 190 35.00 18.57 -16.82
CA ALA A 190 36.25 19.17 -16.43
C ALA A 190 36.91 19.65 -17.72
N GLU A 191 36.98 20.97 -17.90
CA GLU A 191 37.77 21.59 -18.96
C GLU A 191 39.20 21.08 -18.80
N ASP A 192 39.70 20.35 -19.80
CA ASP A 192 41.09 19.92 -19.86
C ASP A 192 41.99 21.17 -19.78
N PRO A 193 43.05 21.17 -18.95
CA PRO A 193 43.99 22.28 -18.93
C PRO A 193 44.69 22.38 -20.30
N PRO A 194 45.00 23.61 -20.78
CA PRO A 194 45.59 23.79 -22.08
C PRO A 194 46.97 23.11 -22.16
N ILE A 195 47.13 22.27 -23.18
CA ILE A 195 48.40 21.64 -23.53
C ILE A 195 49.30 22.69 -24.21
N GLY A 196 50.45 22.96 -23.60
CA GLY A 196 51.62 23.46 -24.33
C GLY A 196 52.32 24.64 -23.68
N GLU A 197 53.41 24.36 -22.96
CA GLU A 197 54.64 25.14 -23.13
C GLU A 197 55.82 24.16 -23.19
N ASP A 198 56.43 24.11 -24.38
CA ASP A 198 57.68 23.40 -24.66
C ASP A 198 58.80 24.00 -23.81
N VAL A 199 59.39 23.19 -22.92
CA VAL A 199 60.63 23.54 -22.22
C VAL A 199 61.80 23.20 -23.16
N PRO A 200 62.67 24.16 -23.55
CA PRO A 200 63.83 23.86 -24.36
C PRO A 200 64.88 23.07 -23.58
N ASP A 201 65.44 22.07 -24.23
CA ASP A 201 66.61 21.29 -23.81
C ASP A 201 67.84 22.22 -23.74
N ASP A 202 68.48 22.34 -22.57
CA ASP A 202 69.68 23.19 -22.36
C ASP A 202 70.97 22.35 -22.40
N PRO A 203 71.90 22.58 -23.36
CA PRO A 203 73.18 21.88 -23.40
C PRO A 203 74.35 22.71 -22.84
N GLY A 204 74.79 22.38 -21.61
CA GLY A 204 76.16 22.54 -21.08
C GLY A 204 76.71 23.98 -20.83
N PRO A 205 77.99 24.17 -20.39
CA PRO A 205 79.04 23.18 -20.13
C PRO A 205 79.84 23.37 -18.79
N ASP A 206 80.66 22.35 -18.51
CA ASP A 206 81.78 22.17 -17.58
C ASP A 206 82.41 23.39 -16.88
N ARG A 207 82.81 23.20 -15.61
CA ARG A 207 84.05 23.77 -15.04
C ARG A 207 84.68 22.91 -13.93
N PRO A 208 86.01 23.02 -13.71
CA PRO A 208 86.86 21.90 -13.30
C PRO A 208 87.17 21.84 -11.80
N THR A 209 87.71 20.68 -11.43
CA THR A 209 88.34 20.32 -10.16
C THR A 209 89.47 21.25 -9.74
N GLY A 210 89.46 21.67 -8.48
CA GLY A 210 90.57 22.24 -7.72
C GLY A 210 90.35 21.98 -6.24
#